data_AF-A0A7R9Q561-F1
#
_entry.id   AF-A0A7R9Q561-F1
#
_cell.length_a   1.000
_cell.length_b   1.000
_cell.length_c   1.000
_cell.angle_alpha   90.00
_cell.angle_beta   90.00
_cell.angle_gamma   90.00
#
_symmetry.space_group_name_H-M   'P 1'
#
loop_
_entity.id
_entity.type
_entity.pdbx_description
1 polymer ?
#
loop_
_entity_poly.entity_id
_entity_poly.type
_entity_poly.pdbx_seq_one_letter_code
_entity_poly.pdbx_strand_id
1 'polypeptide(L)'
;SFYYYIIVKYNLFKWKRNDQSVDELFVQTVAQYPHKIAIYYKNEKWSFAHLNDFSNQTANCFSGLGFKSKDEVCLMMNNRPEYMGLWLGLTKIGVIPALINTSNRTDFLLHAIKAIDCKAVIFENVFYERIAEIMPELTQFNPNIRYYCYGDIMEDTVAQTIINCEPIHQMIASVESSKGCLTTNKCHFDSILFYLYTSGTTGFSKAAIFRHYRYLTLGLVIGTSLQLKTSDIIYLSLPLYHANSCVSTCLGLIHGMSVVLKDKFSATDYWSDCIKYKCTVSNYIGELCRYLLAQPIRDCDKSHSIRVMFGNGLRPKIWHDFQQRFNIKLIAEFYASTEGNSNLMMFGNGLRPKIWHDFQQRFNIKLIAEFYASTEGNSNLINFPGREGAVGFYPYYYLWFVRLLYPLTLLKVDEESGEVIRQKNGLCISISAQFISLLRDKLDSKSCALIILSQELLECKAQRDQFKLMGEQLRERYGVIKRKMEGLGPTLSAVYDYEYDMPRSSQSAGEPLAQLLMTLKEQNKHLIREIDDLRMKLEDA
;
A
#
# COMPACT_ATOMS: atom_id res chain seq x y z
N SER A 1 -23.84 5.01 -3.45
CA SER A 1 -22.58 4.91 -4.23
C SER A 1 -22.39 6.04 -5.24
N PHE A 2 -23.36 6.35 -6.11
CA PHE A 2 -23.23 7.44 -7.11
C PHE A 2 -23.00 8.82 -6.49
N TYR A 3 -23.72 9.16 -5.42
CA TYR A 3 -23.54 10.41 -4.68
C TYR A 3 -22.09 10.63 -4.21
N TYR A 4 -21.48 9.62 -3.58
CA TYR A 4 -20.10 9.68 -3.12
C TYR A 4 -19.10 9.79 -4.28
N TYR A 5 -19.35 9.10 -5.38
CA TYR A 5 -18.55 9.24 -6.60
C TYR A 5 -18.58 10.67 -7.15
N ILE A 6 -19.75 11.31 -7.19
CA ILE A 6 -19.89 12.71 -7.61
C ILE A 6 -19.12 13.64 -6.67
N ILE A 7 -19.21 13.45 -5.35
CA ILE A 7 -18.46 14.26 -4.37
C ILE A 7 -16.96 14.16 -4.64
N VAL A 8 -16.44 12.95 -4.82
CA VAL A 8 -15.02 12.74 -5.11
C VAL A 8 -14.62 13.47 -6.39
N LYS A 9 -15.36 13.25 -7.48
CA LYS A 9 -15.07 13.88 -8.78
C LYS A 9 -15.15 15.39 -8.74
N TYR A 10 -16.16 15.94 -8.06
CA TYR A 10 -16.33 17.37 -7.90
C TYR A 10 -15.16 18.01 -7.15
N ASN A 11 -14.73 17.43 -6.01
CA ASN A 11 -13.61 17.95 -5.24
C ASN A 11 -12.29 17.84 -6.00
N LEU A 12 -12.02 16.71 -6.68
CA LEU A 12 -10.83 16.56 -7.52
C LEU A 12 -10.82 17.57 -8.68
N PHE A 13 -11.96 17.77 -9.34
CA PHE A 13 -12.08 18.77 -10.39
C PHE A 13 -11.83 20.18 -9.84
N LYS A 14 -12.40 20.52 -8.69
CA LYS A 14 -12.17 21.82 -8.02
C LYS A 14 -10.70 22.03 -7.69
N TRP A 15 -10.04 21.07 -7.04
CA TRP A 15 -8.62 21.17 -6.69
C TRP A 15 -7.73 21.25 -7.92
N LYS A 16 -8.01 20.45 -8.97
CA LYS A 16 -7.29 20.53 -10.23
C LYS A 16 -7.47 21.87 -10.93
N ARG A 17 -8.71 22.38 -11.01
CA ARG A 17 -9.03 23.67 -11.64
C ARG A 17 -8.35 24.85 -10.94
N ASN A 18 -8.27 24.79 -9.61
CA ASN A 18 -7.60 25.80 -8.80
C ASN A 18 -6.09 25.54 -8.64
N ASP A 19 -5.58 24.48 -9.27
CA ASP A 19 -4.19 24.03 -9.19
C ASP A 19 -3.67 23.95 -7.75
N GLN A 20 -4.45 23.29 -6.87
CA GLN A 20 -4.17 23.25 -5.45
C GLN A 20 -3.27 22.08 -5.07
N SER A 21 -2.15 22.38 -4.42
CA SER A 21 -1.25 21.39 -3.86
C SER A 21 -1.67 20.95 -2.45
N VAL A 22 -0.94 19.98 -1.90
CA VAL A 22 -1.19 19.42 -0.57
C VAL A 22 -0.94 20.45 0.52
N ASP A 23 0.12 21.25 0.39
CA ASP A 23 0.47 22.32 1.32
C ASP A 23 -0.58 23.44 1.34
N GLU A 24 -1.12 23.85 0.19
CA GLU A 24 -2.20 24.85 0.13
C GLU A 24 -3.48 24.35 0.80
N LEU A 25 -3.88 23.10 0.55
CA LEU A 25 -5.05 22.49 1.17
C LEU A 25 -4.85 22.25 2.67
N PHE A 26 -3.63 21.94 3.10
CA PHE A 26 -3.29 21.86 4.52
C PHE A 26 -3.44 23.22 5.20
N VAL A 27 -2.95 24.32 4.61
CA VAL A 27 -3.15 25.68 5.15
C VAL A 27 -4.63 26.04 5.28
N GLN A 28 -5.47 25.63 4.31
CA GLN A 28 -6.93 25.80 4.41
C GLN A 28 -7.52 25.01 5.58
N THR A 29 -7.03 23.80 5.83
CA THR A 29 -7.45 22.96 6.96
C THR A 29 -7.02 23.58 8.29
N VAL A 30 -5.80 24.14 8.36
CA VAL A 30 -5.28 24.85 9.52
C VAL A 30 -6.12 26.08 9.84
N ALA A 31 -6.54 26.84 8.82
CA ALA A 31 -7.41 27.99 9.00
C ALA A 31 -8.79 27.60 9.58
N GLN A 32 -9.30 26.41 9.27
CA GLN A 32 -10.56 25.90 9.80
C GLN A 32 -10.44 25.35 11.23
N TYR A 33 -9.31 24.70 11.56
CA TYR A 33 -9.15 23.96 12.81
C TYR A 33 -7.83 24.26 13.56
N PRO A 34 -7.44 25.52 13.77
CA PRO A 34 -6.08 25.86 14.21
C PRO A 34 -5.71 25.23 15.56
N HIS A 35 -6.64 25.22 16.51
CA HIS A 35 -6.42 24.72 17.88
C HIS A 35 -6.78 23.24 18.06
N LYS A 36 -7.36 22.60 17.04
CA LYS A 36 -7.66 21.17 17.12
C LYS A 36 -6.35 20.39 17.12
N ILE A 37 -6.31 19.31 17.90
CA ILE A 37 -5.15 18.41 17.90
C ILE A 37 -5.10 17.67 16.56
N ALA A 38 -4.03 17.88 15.81
CA ALA A 38 -3.72 17.17 14.58
C ALA A 38 -3.06 15.83 14.88
N ILE A 39 -2.06 15.82 15.77
CA ILE A 39 -1.27 14.62 16.09
C ILE A 39 -1.17 14.43 17.61
N TYR A 40 -1.53 13.23 18.08
CA TYR A 40 -1.14 12.71 19.39
C TYR A 40 0.09 11.83 19.20
N TYR A 41 1.17 12.11 19.92
CA TYR A 41 2.40 11.33 19.86
C TYR A 41 3.02 11.21 21.25
N LYS A 42 3.11 9.99 21.78
CA LYS A 42 3.57 9.75 23.17
C LYS A 42 2.78 10.62 24.17
N ASN A 43 3.43 11.58 24.82
CA ASN A 43 2.79 12.53 25.75
C ASN A 43 2.56 13.91 25.13
N GLU A 44 2.97 14.11 23.89
CA GLU A 44 2.83 15.36 23.16
C GLU A 44 1.53 15.43 22.37
N LYS A 45 1.05 16.66 22.20
CA LYS A 45 -0.13 16.98 21.38
C LYS A 45 0.23 18.13 20.46
N TRP A 46 0.22 17.88 19.17
CA TRP A 46 0.46 18.88 18.15
C TRP A 46 -0.87 19.34 17.58
N SER A 47 -1.17 20.63 17.70
CA SER A 47 -2.32 21.23 17.01
C SER A 47 -2.04 21.39 15.52
N PHE A 48 -3.09 21.64 14.72
CA PHE A 48 -2.90 21.99 13.30
C PHE A 48 -2.03 23.23 13.13
N ALA A 49 -2.23 24.26 13.98
CA ALA A 49 -1.39 25.45 13.97
C ALA A 49 0.07 25.12 14.27
N HIS A 50 0.35 24.34 15.33
CA HIS A 50 1.72 23.97 15.70
C HIS A 50 2.42 23.18 14.59
N LEU A 51 1.73 22.20 13.98
CA LEU A 51 2.29 21.45 12.85
C LEU A 51 2.57 22.35 11.64
N ASN A 52 1.69 23.32 11.36
CA ASN A 52 1.91 24.27 10.28
C ASN A 52 3.08 25.21 10.56
N ASP A 53 3.21 25.71 11.78
CA ASP A 53 4.31 26.58 12.19
C ASP A 53 5.66 25.87 12.03
N PHE A 54 5.77 24.64 12.53
CA PHE A 54 6.98 23.82 12.34
C PHE A 54 7.27 23.57 10.85
N SER A 55 6.24 23.29 10.04
CA SER A 55 6.43 23.11 8.60
C SER A 55 6.85 24.40 7.89
N ASN A 56 6.40 25.57 8.34
CA ASN A 56 6.84 26.87 7.82
C ASN A 56 8.29 27.17 8.23
N GLN A 57 8.67 26.88 9.48
CA GLN A 57 10.06 27.00 9.94
C GLN A 57 10.99 26.10 9.12
N THR A 58 10.58 24.86 8.86
CA THR A 58 11.29 23.95 7.97
C THR A 58 11.45 24.56 6.58
N ALA A 59 10.35 25.03 5.98
CA ALA A 59 10.36 25.62 4.65
C ALA A 59 11.34 26.81 4.54
N ASN A 60 11.29 27.71 5.52
CA ASN A 60 12.16 28.89 5.58
C ASN A 60 13.63 28.52 5.86
N CYS A 61 13.88 27.54 6.73
CA CYS A 61 15.21 27.01 7.01
C CYS A 61 15.86 26.48 5.72
N PHE A 62 15.18 25.58 5.00
CA PHE A 62 15.71 25.01 3.77
C PHE A 62 15.81 26.03 2.63
N SER A 63 14.89 26.99 2.56
CA SER A 63 15.03 28.12 1.64
C SER A 63 16.25 28.98 1.96
N GLY A 64 16.53 29.25 3.25
CA GLY A 64 17.71 30.00 3.70
C GLY A 64 19.02 29.26 3.43
N LEU A 65 18.99 27.92 3.47
CA LEU A 65 20.09 27.05 3.05
C LEU A 65 20.27 26.98 1.52
N GLY A 66 19.40 27.63 0.75
CA GLY A 66 19.50 27.76 -0.70
C GLY A 66 18.89 26.60 -1.49
N PHE A 67 18.10 25.72 -0.87
CA PHE A 67 17.34 24.71 -1.60
C PHE A 67 16.23 25.34 -2.44
N LYS A 68 16.01 24.79 -3.63
CA LYS A 68 15.08 25.31 -4.64
C LYS A 68 14.05 24.27 -5.04
N SER A 69 13.01 24.72 -5.73
CA SER A 69 12.01 23.83 -6.32
C SER A 69 12.68 22.78 -7.22
N LYS A 70 12.21 21.53 -7.11
CA LYS A 70 12.71 20.31 -7.75
C LYS A 70 14.03 19.75 -7.19
N ASP A 71 14.63 20.38 -6.20
CA ASP A 71 15.73 19.74 -5.47
C ASP A 71 15.20 18.49 -4.75
N GLU A 72 15.99 17.43 -4.70
CA GLU A 72 15.59 16.13 -4.14
C GLU A 72 16.36 15.86 -2.85
N VAL A 73 15.64 15.51 -1.78
CA VAL A 73 16.20 15.37 -0.43
C VAL A 73 15.75 14.05 0.18
N CYS A 74 16.69 13.18 0.55
CA CYS A 74 16.38 11.95 1.27
C CYS A 74 15.93 12.26 2.70
N LEU A 75 14.88 11.59 3.17
CA LEU A 75 14.33 11.71 4.52
C LEU A 75 14.21 10.33 5.17
N MET A 76 15.04 10.06 6.17
CA MET A 76 15.13 8.78 6.90
C MET A 76 14.95 8.98 8.41
N MET A 77 13.72 8.93 8.91
CA MET A 77 13.44 9.02 10.35
C MET A 77 12.34 8.06 10.75
N ASN A 78 12.28 7.70 12.04
CA ASN A 78 11.16 6.92 12.56
C ASN A 78 9.86 7.76 12.58
N ASN A 79 8.74 7.08 12.83
CA ASN A 79 7.45 7.76 12.97
C ASN A 79 7.48 8.76 14.13
N ARG A 80 7.31 10.04 13.78
CA ARG A 80 7.17 11.16 14.71
C ARG A 80 6.52 12.37 14.04
N PRO A 81 5.92 13.31 14.80
CA PRO A 81 5.28 14.51 14.23
C PRO A 81 6.21 15.30 13.32
N GLU A 82 7.49 15.38 13.67
CA GLU A 82 8.46 16.20 12.94
C GLU A 82 8.80 15.61 11.58
N TYR A 83 8.69 14.28 11.40
CA TYR A 83 8.75 13.66 10.08
C TYR A 83 7.68 14.24 9.15
N MET A 84 6.44 14.40 9.66
CA MET A 84 5.34 14.99 8.89
C MET A 84 5.59 16.46 8.60
N GLY A 85 6.04 17.21 9.60
CA GLY A 85 6.37 18.62 9.46
C GLY A 85 7.51 18.88 8.49
N LEU A 86 8.53 18.01 8.47
CA LEU A 86 9.69 18.10 7.60
C LEU A 86 9.30 17.95 6.13
N TRP A 87 8.63 16.86 5.76
CA TRP A 87 8.24 16.68 4.36
C TRP A 87 7.24 17.74 3.90
N LEU A 88 6.31 18.18 4.77
CA LEU A 88 5.40 19.30 4.46
C LEU A 88 6.17 20.60 4.19
N GLY A 89 7.18 20.90 5.01
CA GLY A 89 8.01 22.10 4.86
C GLY A 89 8.84 22.09 3.59
N LEU A 90 9.47 20.95 3.26
CA LEU A 90 10.18 20.78 2.00
C LEU A 90 9.24 20.96 0.80
N THR A 91 8.06 20.34 0.84
CA THR A 91 7.05 20.48 -0.21
C THR A 91 6.56 21.91 -0.38
N LYS A 92 6.44 22.73 0.69
CA LYS A 92 6.04 24.15 0.58
C LYS A 92 6.98 25.00 -0.28
N ILE A 93 8.25 24.59 -0.41
CA ILE A 93 9.24 25.28 -1.26
C ILE A 93 9.51 24.53 -2.58
N GLY A 94 8.73 23.48 -2.85
CA GLY A 94 8.86 22.63 -4.03
C GLY A 94 10.05 21.67 -4.01
N VAL A 95 10.71 21.49 -2.86
CA VAL A 95 11.70 20.43 -2.66
C VAL A 95 10.95 19.10 -2.57
N ILE A 96 11.52 18.06 -3.19
CA ILE A 96 10.90 16.74 -3.32
C ILE A 96 11.57 15.79 -2.31
N PRO A 97 10.92 15.49 -1.18
CA PRO A 97 11.44 14.50 -0.25
C PRO A 97 11.40 13.09 -0.84
N ALA A 98 12.42 12.29 -0.58
CA ALA A 98 12.44 10.86 -0.86
C ALA A 98 12.37 10.10 0.46
N LEU A 99 11.28 9.35 0.65
CA LEU A 99 10.94 8.76 1.94
C LEU A 99 11.64 7.40 2.10
N ILE A 100 12.78 7.40 2.80
CA ILE A 100 13.66 6.25 2.90
C ILE A 100 13.16 5.26 3.95
N ASN A 101 13.20 3.97 3.59
CA ASN A 101 12.88 2.89 4.51
C ASN A 101 13.93 2.79 5.63
N THR A 102 13.49 2.95 6.88
CA THR A 102 14.35 2.91 8.07
C THR A 102 15.00 1.54 8.34
N SER A 103 14.54 0.49 7.66
CA SER A 103 15.14 -0.86 7.73
C SER A 103 16.31 -1.05 6.77
N ASN A 104 16.47 -0.16 5.77
CA ASN A 104 17.58 -0.27 4.81
C ASN A 104 18.93 -0.08 5.51
N ARG A 105 19.92 -0.82 5.04
CA ARG A 105 21.32 -0.77 5.48
C ARG A 105 22.23 -0.94 4.26
N THR A 106 23.50 -0.55 4.41
CA THR A 106 24.57 -0.82 3.45
C THR A 106 24.12 -0.58 2.00
N ASP A 107 24.24 -1.58 1.12
CA ASP A 107 23.94 -1.48 -0.30
C ASP A 107 22.48 -1.08 -0.58
N PHE A 108 21.52 -1.53 0.22
CA PHE A 108 20.11 -1.17 0.03
C PHE A 108 19.86 0.30 0.35
N LEU A 109 20.55 0.83 1.36
CA LEU A 109 20.45 2.24 1.71
C LEU A 109 21.18 3.12 0.69
N LEU A 110 22.39 2.71 0.31
CA LEU A 110 23.19 3.35 -0.72
C LEU A 110 22.43 3.43 -2.05
N HIS A 111 21.85 2.32 -2.50
CA HIS A 111 21.04 2.27 -3.71
C HIS A 111 19.82 3.19 -3.63
N ALA A 112 19.10 3.18 -2.50
CA ALA A 112 17.92 4.02 -2.33
C ALA A 112 18.27 5.51 -2.47
N ILE A 113 19.37 5.96 -1.88
CA ILE A 113 19.84 7.35 -1.97
C ILE A 113 20.32 7.68 -3.40
N LYS A 114 21.01 6.75 -4.07
CA LYS A 114 21.49 6.90 -5.47
C LYS A 114 20.37 6.84 -6.52
N ALA A 115 19.16 6.44 -6.14
CA ALA A 115 18.03 6.31 -7.07
C ALA A 115 17.44 7.66 -7.51
N ILE A 116 17.88 8.76 -6.89
CA ILE A 116 17.40 10.13 -7.12
C ILE A 116 18.63 11.07 -7.24
N ASP A 117 18.44 12.29 -7.75
CA ASP A 117 19.48 13.34 -7.77
C ASP A 117 19.60 14.00 -6.38
N CYS A 118 20.05 13.19 -5.41
CA CYS A 118 20.06 13.54 -4.00
C CYS A 118 20.99 14.74 -3.73
N LYS A 119 20.44 15.83 -3.21
CA LYS A 119 21.21 17.01 -2.75
C LYS A 119 21.47 17.03 -1.26
N ALA A 120 20.62 16.37 -0.48
CA ALA A 120 20.83 16.24 0.95
C ALA A 120 20.16 15.00 1.53
N VAL A 121 20.71 14.54 2.66
CA VAL A 121 20.17 13.44 3.44
C VAL A 121 19.83 13.96 4.84
N ILE A 122 18.53 14.00 5.14
CA ILE A 122 18.01 14.23 6.48
C ILE A 122 17.78 12.88 7.15
N PHE A 123 18.39 12.66 8.31
CA PHE A 123 18.25 11.42 9.05
C PHE A 123 18.16 11.64 10.55
N GLU A 124 17.47 10.76 11.25
CA GLU A 124 17.41 10.76 12.72
C GLU A 124 18.72 10.25 13.31
N ASN A 125 19.16 10.80 14.45
CA ASN A 125 20.43 10.46 15.09
C ASN A 125 20.66 8.95 15.30
N VAL A 126 19.61 8.17 15.54
CA VAL A 126 19.67 6.70 15.64
C VAL A 126 20.15 5.98 14.37
N PHE A 127 20.21 6.68 13.24
CA PHE A 127 20.71 6.16 11.95
C PHE A 127 22.10 6.69 11.59
N TYR A 128 22.74 7.47 12.47
CA TYR A 128 24.03 8.10 12.21
C TYR A 128 25.10 7.10 11.73
N GLU A 129 25.31 6.01 12.47
CA GLU A 129 26.30 4.98 12.11
C GLU A 129 26.03 4.38 10.72
N ARG A 130 24.75 4.17 10.36
CA ARG A 130 24.38 3.60 9.06
C ARG A 130 24.64 4.54 7.90
N ILE A 131 24.50 5.85 8.13
CA ILE A 131 24.83 6.87 7.13
C ILE A 131 26.35 7.04 7.03
N ALA A 132 27.06 7.02 8.16
CA ALA A 132 28.51 7.09 8.20
C ALA A 132 29.15 5.93 7.43
N GLU A 133 28.62 4.71 7.58
CA GLU A 133 29.10 3.51 6.89
C GLU A 133 29.10 3.65 5.35
N ILE A 134 28.11 4.33 4.77
CA ILE A 134 27.95 4.47 3.30
C ILE A 134 28.37 5.84 2.77
N MET A 135 28.80 6.76 3.65
CA MET A 135 29.18 8.12 3.28
C MET A 135 30.34 8.16 2.27
N PRO A 136 31.39 7.30 2.35
CA PRO A 136 32.47 7.31 1.37
C PRO A 136 31.96 7.08 -0.07
N GLU A 137 31.08 6.10 -0.26
CA GLU A 137 30.49 5.75 -1.56
C GLU A 137 29.48 6.78 -2.05
N LEU A 138 28.83 7.50 -1.14
CA LEU A 138 27.97 8.66 -1.47
C LEU A 138 28.80 9.86 -1.90
N THR A 139 29.94 10.10 -1.24
CA THR A 139 30.85 11.21 -1.57
C THR A 139 31.50 11.01 -2.93
N GLN A 140 31.85 9.76 -3.26
CA GLN A 140 32.32 9.40 -4.61
C GLN A 140 31.24 9.60 -5.69
N PHE A 141 29.97 9.40 -5.33
CA PHE A 141 28.85 9.57 -6.25
C PHE A 141 28.46 11.03 -6.45
N ASN A 142 28.33 11.79 -5.36
CA ASN A 142 28.08 13.22 -5.38
C ASN A 142 28.72 13.87 -4.14
N PRO A 143 29.86 14.57 -4.29
CA PRO A 143 30.56 15.19 -3.17
C PRO A 143 29.81 16.40 -2.57
N ASN A 144 28.75 16.87 -3.22
CA ASN A 144 27.97 18.02 -2.77
C ASN A 144 26.76 17.64 -1.92
N ILE A 145 26.56 16.36 -1.61
CA ILE A 145 25.48 15.92 -0.71
C ILE A 145 25.70 16.54 0.67
N ARG A 146 24.68 17.23 1.17
CA ARG A 146 24.68 17.78 2.55
C ARG A 146 24.03 16.79 3.51
N TYR A 147 24.55 16.71 4.73
CA TYR A 147 24.07 15.78 5.75
C TYR A 147 23.44 16.54 6.92
N TYR A 148 22.21 16.16 7.27
CA TYR A 148 21.40 16.82 8.27
C TYR A 148 20.90 15.82 9.32
N CYS A 149 21.39 15.95 10.55
CA CYS A 149 21.01 15.08 11.65
C CYS A 149 19.86 15.68 12.47
N TYR A 150 18.77 14.94 12.62
CA TYR A 150 17.66 15.28 13.51
C TYR A 150 17.87 14.61 14.88
N GLY A 151 18.02 15.43 15.92
CA GLY A 151 18.46 15.02 17.26
C GLY A 151 19.92 15.37 17.53
N ASP A 152 20.34 15.24 18.79
CA ASP A 152 21.69 15.60 19.21
C ASP A 152 22.72 14.68 18.55
N ILE A 153 23.79 15.30 18.04
CA ILE A 153 24.98 14.61 17.57
C ILE A 153 25.81 14.33 18.83
N MET A 154 25.80 13.08 19.29
CA MET A 154 26.53 12.69 20.51
C MET A 154 28.04 12.93 20.30
N GLU A 155 28.65 13.72 21.19
CA GLU A 155 30.08 14.07 21.16
C GLU A 155 30.98 12.83 21.36
N ASP A 156 30.50 11.80 22.06
CA ASP A 156 31.28 10.62 22.46
C ASP A 156 31.25 9.44 21.45
N THR A 157 30.38 9.48 20.44
CA THR A 157 30.38 8.49 19.35
C THR A 157 31.37 8.89 18.28
N VAL A 158 32.53 8.22 18.19
CA VAL A 158 33.45 8.21 17.03
C VAL A 158 33.38 9.53 16.23
N ALA A 159 33.68 10.62 16.94
CA ALA A 159 33.20 11.96 16.61
C ALA A 159 33.48 12.36 15.14
N GLN A 160 32.44 12.88 14.47
CA GLN A 160 32.49 13.50 13.13
C GLN A 160 32.90 12.63 11.94
N THR A 161 32.58 11.32 11.93
CA THR A 161 32.82 10.51 10.72
C THR A 161 32.09 11.05 9.49
N ILE A 162 30.88 11.62 9.66
CA ILE A 162 30.16 12.30 8.59
C ILE A 162 30.64 13.75 8.54
N ILE A 163 31.42 14.06 7.52
CA ILE A 163 31.98 15.39 7.29
C ILE A 163 30.82 16.38 7.04
N ASN A 164 30.86 17.54 7.71
CA ASN A 164 29.85 18.61 7.59
C ASN A 164 28.40 18.19 7.88
N CYS A 165 28.20 17.30 8.86
CA CYS A 165 26.87 16.95 9.35
C CYS A 165 26.32 18.04 10.29
N GLU A 166 25.18 18.65 9.94
CA GLU A 166 24.59 19.77 10.70
C GLU A 166 23.35 19.33 11.51
N PRO A 167 23.13 19.86 12.73
CA PRO A 167 21.98 19.52 13.57
C PRO A 167 20.70 20.25 13.11
N ILE A 168 19.97 19.66 12.16
CA ILE A 168 18.84 20.32 11.48
C ILE A 168 17.72 20.76 12.42
N HIS A 169 17.53 20.04 13.54
CA HIS A 169 16.52 20.38 14.54
C HIS A 169 16.80 21.75 15.21
N GLN A 170 18.07 22.07 15.46
CA GLN A 170 18.49 23.37 16.02
C GLN A 170 18.36 24.47 14.97
N MET A 171 18.75 24.17 13.73
CA MET A 171 18.63 25.10 12.61
C MET A 171 17.17 25.50 12.38
N ILE A 172 16.25 24.54 12.35
CA ILE A 172 14.80 24.79 12.22
C ILE A 172 14.28 25.61 13.42
N ALA A 173 14.67 25.25 14.65
CA ALA A 173 14.23 25.96 15.85
C ALA A 173 14.74 27.41 15.93
N SER A 174 15.88 27.71 15.29
CA SER A 174 16.46 29.05 15.21
C SER A 174 15.71 29.99 14.27
N VAL A 175 14.90 29.45 13.36
CA VAL A 175 14.08 30.23 12.44
C VAL A 175 12.85 30.75 13.17
N GLU A 176 12.64 32.06 13.17
CA GLU A 176 11.46 32.67 13.77
C GLU A 176 10.17 32.05 13.20
N SER A 177 9.21 31.78 14.09
CA SER A 177 7.90 31.29 13.69
C SER A 177 7.18 32.38 12.88
N SER A 178 7.11 32.19 11.56
CA SER A 178 6.42 33.10 10.65
C SER A 178 5.01 32.60 10.35
N LYS A 179 4.09 33.54 10.11
CA LYS A 179 2.69 33.23 9.70
C LYS A 179 2.58 32.47 8.36
N GLY A 180 3.67 32.27 7.64
CA GLY A 180 3.70 31.56 6.36
C GLY A 180 5.11 31.32 5.83
N CYS A 181 5.22 30.47 4.82
CA CYS A 181 6.44 30.27 4.04
C CYS A 181 6.83 31.58 3.34
N LEU A 182 8.11 31.94 3.37
CA LEU A 182 8.63 33.15 2.73
C LEU A 182 8.81 33.01 1.21
N THR A 183 8.65 31.79 0.66
CA THR A 183 8.84 31.54 -0.77
C THR A 183 7.56 31.79 -1.56
N THR A 184 7.72 32.30 -2.79
CA THR A 184 6.63 32.55 -3.74
C THR A 184 6.40 31.38 -4.72
N ASN A 185 7.22 30.33 -4.64
CA ASN A 185 7.16 29.21 -5.58
C ASN A 185 6.05 28.25 -5.18
N LYS A 186 4.90 28.42 -5.82
CA LYS A 186 3.74 27.55 -5.65
C LYS A 186 4.01 26.14 -6.21
N CYS A 187 3.64 25.12 -5.44
CA CYS A 187 3.54 23.75 -5.93
C CYS A 187 2.23 23.55 -6.71
N HIS A 188 2.27 22.68 -7.72
CA HIS A 188 1.15 22.44 -8.60
C HIS A 188 0.47 21.10 -8.28
N PHE A 189 -0.80 20.98 -8.63
CA PHE A 189 -1.60 19.77 -8.42
C PHE A 189 -0.98 18.51 -9.03
N ASP A 190 -0.30 18.67 -10.18
CA ASP A 190 0.36 17.58 -10.90
C ASP A 190 1.86 17.42 -10.56
N SER A 191 2.43 18.27 -9.68
CA SER A 191 3.84 18.17 -9.26
C SER A 191 4.12 16.89 -8.45
N ILE A 192 5.39 16.51 -8.39
CA ILE A 192 5.87 15.43 -7.53
C ILE A 192 5.77 15.92 -6.08
N LEU A 193 5.12 15.13 -5.23
CA LEU A 193 5.02 15.39 -3.79
C LEU A 193 6.21 14.78 -3.06
N PHE A 194 6.45 13.49 -3.26
CA PHE A 194 7.61 12.76 -2.73
C PHE A 194 7.89 11.48 -3.53
N TYR A 195 9.06 10.88 -3.30
CA TYR A 195 9.36 9.52 -3.73
C TYR A 195 9.04 8.51 -2.63
N LEU A 196 8.41 7.41 -3.02
CA LEU A 196 8.22 6.22 -2.18
C LEU A 196 9.03 5.07 -2.76
N TYR A 197 9.63 4.23 -1.92
CA TYR A 197 10.42 3.11 -2.40
C TYR A 197 9.60 1.83 -2.44
N THR A 198 9.58 1.18 -3.60
CA THR A 198 8.93 -0.13 -3.78
C THR A 198 9.95 -1.24 -3.67
N SER A 199 9.62 -2.26 -2.86
CA SER A 199 10.37 -3.52 -2.84
C SER A 199 10.11 -4.23 -4.17
N GLY A 200 11.09 -4.18 -5.08
CA GLY A 200 11.06 -4.99 -6.30
C GLY A 200 11.08 -6.48 -5.95
N THR A 201 10.45 -7.32 -6.77
CA THR A 201 10.38 -8.77 -6.57
C THR A 201 11.72 -9.50 -6.76
N THR A 202 12.77 -8.80 -7.19
CA THR A 202 14.06 -9.41 -7.58
C THR A 202 15.31 -8.60 -7.20
N GLY A 203 15.21 -7.50 -6.46
CA GLY A 203 16.39 -6.68 -6.15
C GLY A 203 16.08 -5.31 -5.56
N PHE A 204 17.09 -4.44 -5.57
CA PHE A 204 17.09 -3.10 -5.00
C PHE A 204 15.81 -2.28 -5.28
N SER A 205 15.42 -1.44 -4.30
CA SER A 205 14.17 -0.67 -4.37
C SER A 205 14.22 0.48 -5.37
N LYS A 206 13.14 0.69 -6.12
CA LYS A 206 13.01 1.82 -7.06
C LYS A 206 12.32 3.01 -6.39
N ALA A 207 12.75 4.22 -6.75
CA ALA A 207 12.08 5.45 -6.35
C ALA A 207 10.81 5.67 -7.19
N ALA A 208 9.65 5.32 -6.65
CA ALA A 208 8.37 5.52 -7.30
C ALA A 208 7.84 6.95 -7.06
N ILE A 209 7.50 7.63 -8.16
CA ILE A 209 6.99 9.01 -8.14
C ILE A 209 5.59 9.04 -7.52
N PHE A 210 5.42 9.80 -6.44
CA PHE A 210 4.13 10.06 -5.83
C PHE A 210 3.76 11.54 -5.99
N ARG A 211 2.67 11.83 -6.71
CA ARG A 211 2.23 13.20 -7.03
C ARG A 211 1.19 13.72 -6.04
N HIS A 212 1.05 15.05 -5.96
CA HIS A 212 0.06 15.70 -5.10
C HIS A 212 -1.36 15.21 -5.34
N TYR A 213 -1.84 15.20 -6.60
CA TYR A 213 -3.19 14.71 -6.92
C TYR A 213 -3.45 13.30 -6.40
N ARG A 214 -2.43 12.45 -6.39
CA ARG A 214 -2.56 11.05 -6.00
C ARG A 214 -2.76 10.91 -4.50
N TYR A 215 -1.96 11.65 -3.72
CA TYR A 215 -2.12 11.77 -2.28
C TYR A 215 -3.53 12.25 -1.91
N LEU A 216 -3.97 13.34 -2.55
CA LEU A 216 -5.29 13.94 -2.34
C LEU A 216 -6.42 12.98 -2.72
N THR A 217 -6.29 12.28 -3.86
CA THR A 217 -7.29 11.32 -4.32
C THR A 217 -7.47 10.17 -3.33
N LEU A 218 -6.39 9.62 -2.78
CA LEU A 218 -6.46 8.51 -1.83
C LEU A 218 -7.24 8.88 -0.57
N GLY A 219 -6.88 10.01 0.07
CA GLY A 219 -7.58 10.46 1.27
C GLY A 219 -9.04 10.79 1.01
N LEU A 220 -9.32 11.51 -0.08
CA LEU A 220 -10.69 11.89 -0.44
C LEU A 220 -11.57 10.69 -0.73
N VAL A 221 -11.06 9.71 -1.48
CA VAL A 221 -11.78 8.48 -1.82
C VAL A 221 -12.06 7.68 -0.55
N ILE A 222 -11.05 7.41 0.28
CA ILE A 222 -11.20 6.64 1.53
C ILE A 222 -12.13 7.34 2.52
N GLY A 223 -11.92 8.65 2.74
CA GLY A 223 -12.72 9.43 3.66
C GLY A 223 -14.20 9.47 3.27
N THR A 224 -14.48 9.73 1.99
CA THR A 224 -15.85 9.81 1.48
C THR A 224 -16.53 8.45 1.48
N SER A 225 -15.85 7.41 1.00
CA SER A 225 -16.37 6.06 0.87
C SER A 225 -16.71 5.39 2.20
N LEU A 226 -15.84 5.58 3.20
CA LEU A 226 -16.04 5.02 4.54
C LEU A 226 -16.84 5.94 5.46
N GLN A 227 -17.33 7.07 4.92
CA GLN A 227 -18.10 8.07 5.66
C GLN A 227 -17.36 8.50 6.94
N LEU A 228 -16.07 8.77 6.77
CA LEU A 228 -15.24 9.30 7.84
C LEU A 228 -15.64 10.75 8.11
N LYS A 229 -15.63 11.11 9.39
CA LYS A 229 -16.02 12.41 9.89
C LYS A 229 -14.76 13.11 10.38
N THR A 230 -14.77 14.44 10.32
CA THR A 230 -13.69 15.24 10.88
C THR A 230 -13.49 14.96 12.38
N SER A 231 -14.54 14.54 13.11
CA SER A 231 -14.47 14.16 14.53
C SER A 231 -13.79 12.81 14.81
N ASP A 232 -13.50 12.00 13.80
CA ASP A 232 -12.84 10.72 14.00
C ASP A 232 -11.36 10.89 14.37
N ILE A 233 -10.86 9.92 15.14
CA ILE A 233 -9.47 9.84 15.58
C ILE A 233 -8.86 8.57 14.98
N ILE A 234 -7.82 8.74 14.15
CA ILE A 234 -7.16 7.67 13.41
C ILE A 234 -5.98 7.14 14.20
N TYR A 235 -5.95 5.85 14.50
CA TYR A 235 -4.76 5.18 14.99
C TYR A 235 -3.83 4.80 13.83
N LEU A 236 -2.59 5.31 13.84
CA LEU A 236 -1.59 5.09 12.81
C LEU A 236 -0.32 4.49 13.41
N SER A 237 -0.14 3.18 13.22
CA SER A 237 1.04 2.43 13.67
C SER A 237 1.92 1.89 12.53
N LEU A 238 1.63 2.29 11.29
CA LEU A 238 2.41 1.90 10.12
C LEU A 238 3.49 2.95 9.81
N PRO A 239 4.61 2.57 9.16
CA PRO A 239 5.69 3.50 8.89
C PRO A 239 5.27 4.64 7.94
N LEU A 240 5.63 5.88 8.28
CA LEU A 240 5.25 7.08 7.52
C LEU A 240 5.89 7.15 6.13
N TYR A 241 7.01 6.43 5.91
CA TYR A 241 7.67 6.33 4.60
C TYR A 241 7.00 5.35 3.62
N HIS A 242 5.86 4.75 3.99
CA HIS A 242 5.11 3.82 3.14
C HIS A 242 3.75 4.38 2.68
N ALA A 243 3.33 3.96 1.47
CA ALA A 243 2.09 4.40 0.82
C ALA A 243 0.82 4.22 1.67
N ASN A 244 0.73 3.18 2.50
CA ASN A 244 -0.42 2.95 3.38
C ASN A 244 -0.64 4.09 4.37
N SER A 245 0.44 4.65 4.90
CA SER A 245 0.38 5.77 5.84
C SER A 245 -0.02 7.08 5.16
N CYS A 246 0.17 7.20 3.84
CA CYS A 246 -0.26 8.38 3.07
C CYS A 246 -1.77 8.60 3.16
N VAL A 247 -2.57 7.53 3.24
CA VAL A 247 -4.03 7.65 3.38
C VAL A 247 -4.38 8.27 4.73
N SER A 248 -3.83 7.73 5.82
CA SER A 248 -4.08 8.22 7.18
C SER A 248 -3.58 9.65 7.38
N THR A 249 -2.39 9.97 6.86
CA THR A 249 -1.88 11.34 6.92
C THR A 249 -2.71 12.29 6.06
N CYS A 250 -3.21 11.87 4.90
CA CYS A 250 -4.05 12.72 4.06
C CYS A 250 -5.40 13.01 4.75
N LEU A 251 -5.99 12.01 5.40
CA LEU A 251 -7.20 12.20 6.20
C LEU A 251 -6.96 13.16 7.37
N GLY A 252 -5.80 13.08 8.03
CA GLY A 252 -5.41 14.03 9.06
C GLY A 252 -5.24 15.45 8.51
N LEU A 253 -4.35 15.61 7.54
CA LEU A 253 -3.90 16.92 7.04
C LEU A 253 -4.95 17.65 6.20
N ILE A 254 -5.73 16.94 5.38
CA ILE A 254 -6.64 17.55 4.40
C ILE A 254 -8.09 17.50 4.86
N HIS A 255 -8.48 16.47 5.63
CA HIS A 255 -9.84 16.34 6.16
C HIS A 255 -9.95 16.75 7.63
N GLY A 256 -8.87 17.27 8.23
CA GLY A 256 -8.88 17.82 9.57
C GLY A 256 -9.13 16.79 10.68
N MET A 257 -8.90 15.49 10.42
CA MET A 257 -9.03 14.44 11.42
C MET A 257 -7.83 14.43 12.38
N SER A 258 -7.99 13.92 13.59
CA SER A 258 -6.87 13.75 14.52
C SER A 258 -6.18 12.40 14.27
N VAL A 259 -4.85 12.36 14.35
CA VAL A 259 -4.05 11.15 14.16
C VAL A 259 -3.31 10.82 15.46
N VAL A 260 -3.48 9.61 15.97
CA VAL A 260 -2.64 9.04 17.02
C VAL A 260 -1.50 8.32 16.34
N LEU A 261 -0.32 8.92 16.38
CA LEU A 261 0.87 8.41 15.72
C LEU A 261 1.66 7.55 16.72
N LYS A 262 1.88 6.29 16.35
CA LYS A 262 2.77 5.39 17.08
C LYS A 262 4.14 5.37 16.42
N ASP A 263 5.19 5.36 17.24
CA ASP A 263 6.58 5.23 16.81
C ASP A 263 6.83 3.90 16.10
N LYS A 264 6.36 2.80 16.68
CA LYS A 264 6.42 1.44 16.10
C LYS A 264 5.18 0.64 16.47
N PHE A 265 4.77 -0.27 15.60
CA PHE A 265 3.68 -1.19 15.90
C PHE A 265 3.98 -2.03 17.16
N SER A 266 3.02 -2.09 18.07
CA SER A 266 3.03 -2.92 19.28
C SER A 266 1.71 -3.67 19.37
N ALA A 267 1.74 -5.00 19.29
CA ALA A 267 0.53 -5.81 19.37
C ALA A 267 -0.08 -5.80 20.78
N THR A 268 0.75 -5.66 21.81
CA THR A 268 0.33 -5.63 23.22
C THR A 268 -0.36 -4.33 23.59
N ASP A 269 0.08 -3.20 23.01
CA ASP A 269 -0.40 -1.88 23.39
C ASP A 269 -1.48 -1.34 22.46
N TYR A 270 -1.70 -1.99 21.30
CA TYR A 270 -2.57 -1.51 20.24
C TYR A 270 -3.97 -1.09 20.73
N TRP A 271 -4.65 -1.99 21.45
CA TRP A 271 -6.01 -1.73 21.92
C TRP A 271 -6.04 -0.79 23.13
N SER A 272 -5.07 -0.88 24.03
CA SER A 272 -4.96 0.07 25.15
C SER A 272 -4.70 1.50 24.67
N ASP A 273 -3.90 1.68 23.63
CA ASP A 273 -3.68 2.98 23.01
C ASP A 273 -4.97 3.47 22.34
N CYS A 274 -5.66 2.61 21.59
CA CYS A 274 -6.96 2.95 20.99
C CYS A 274 -8.00 3.39 22.04
N ILE A 275 -8.01 2.78 23.22
CA ILE A 275 -8.87 3.17 24.34
C ILE A 275 -8.42 4.52 24.92
N LYS A 276 -7.13 4.66 25.24
CA LYS A 276 -6.53 5.86 25.85
C LYS A 276 -6.85 7.12 25.04
N TYR A 277 -6.68 7.05 23.71
CA TYR A 277 -6.88 8.18 22.82
C TYR A 277 -8.27 8.22 22.17
N LYS A 278 -9.19 7.31 22.54
CA LYS A 278 -10.55 7.22 22.00
C LYS A 278 -10.57 7.12 20.46
N CYS A 279 -9.66 6.33 19.91
CA CYS A 279 -9.56 6.11 18.47
C CYS A 279 -10.87 5.49 17.94
N THR A 280 -11.32 5.98 16.78
CA THR A 280 -12.53 5.49 16.10
C THR A 280 -12.22 4.80 14.77
N VAL A 281 -11.04 5.08 14.20
CA VAL A 281 -10.60 4.52 12.93
C VAL A 281 -9.17 3.98 13.10
N SER A 282 -8.83 2.87 12.44
CA SER A 282 -7.44 2.45 12.31
C SER A 282 -7.10 2.03 10.89
N ASN A 283 -5.88 2.32 10.48
CA ASN A 283 -5.29 1.67 9.31
C ASN A 283 -4.71 0.30 9.68
N TYR A 284 -4.69 -0.67 8.74
CA TYR A 284 -4.06 -1.98 8.94
C TYR A 284 -3.34 -2.51 7.71
N ILE A 285 -2.43 -3.47 7.95
CA ILE A 285 -1.96 -4.44 6.96
C ILE A 285 -2.30 -5.85 7.45
N GLY A 286 -2.52 -6.81 6.56
CA GLY A 286 -3.00 -8.14 6.94
C GLY A 286 -2.19 -8.84 8.03
N GLU A 287 -0.87 -8.68 8.00
CA GLU A 287 0.03 -9.28 8.98
C GLU A 287 -0.11 -8.64 10.37
N LEU A 288 -0.42 -7.34 10.45
CA LEU A 288 -0.76 -6.64 11.69
C LEU A 288 -1.99 -7.29 12.33
N CYS A 289 -3.04 -7.55 11.55
CA CYS A 289 -4.24 -8.21 12.06
C CYS A 289 -3.96 -9.63 12.57
N ARG A 290 -3.04 -10.37 11.93
CA ARG A 290 -2.61 -11.68 12.41
C ARG A 290 -1.93 -11.58 13.78
N TYR A 291 -1.04 -10.60 13.99
CA TYR A 291 -0.38 -10.41 15.27
C TYR A 291 -1.35 -10.04 16.39
N LEU A 292 -2.33 -9.16 16.10
CA LEU A 292 -3.38 -8.81 17.04
C LEU A 292 -4.24 -10.02 17.41
N LEU A 293 -4.67 -10.81 16.41
CA LEU A 293 -5.48 -12.01 16.66
C LEU A 293 -4.70 -13.10 17.41
N ALA A 294 -3.38 -13.12 17.31
CA ALA A 294 -2.51 -14.05 18.03
C ALA A 294 -2.25 -13.65 19.50
N GLN A 295 -2.60 -12.43 19.92
CA GLN A 295 -2.46 -12.03 21.33
C GLN A 295 -3.43 -12.82 22.22
N PRO A 296 -3.10 -13.07 23.51
CA PRO A 296 -4.05 -13.58 24.48
C PRO A 296 -5.31 -12.71 24.53
N ILE A 297 -6.47 -13.32 24.82
CA ILE A 297 -7.73 -12.57 24.98
C ILE A 297 -7.60 -11.63 26.18
N ARG A 298 -8.03 -10.38 26.02
CA ARG A 298 -7.97 -9.35 27.06
C ARG A 298 -9.27 -8.55 27.08
N ASP A 299 -9.60 -7.95 28.23
CA ASP A 299 -10.79 -7.10 28.37
C ASP A 299 -10.75 -5.85 27.45
N CYS A 300 -9.54 -5.42 27.06
CA CYS A 300 -9.37 -4.32 26.12
C CYS A 300 -9.78 -4.66 24.67
N ASP A 301 -9.93 -5.94 24.32
CA ASP A 301 -10.24 -6.38 22.95
C ASP A 301 -11.55 -5.79 22.41
N LYS A 302 -12.52 -5.48 23.28
CA LYS A 302 -13.82 -4.92 22.88
C LYS A 302 -14.14 -3.55 23.48
N SER A 303 -13.27 -3.05 24.36
CA SER A 303 -13.49 -1.81 25.11
C SER A 303 -13.14 -0.53 24.33
N HIS A 304 -12.51 -0.67 23.16
CA HIS A 304 -12.15 0.45 22.28
C HIS A 304 -13.34 1.01 21.50
N SER A 305 -13.18 2.21 20.93
CA SER A 305 -14.21 2.86 20.11
C SER A 305 -14.02 2.69 18.59
N ILE A 306 -13.08 1.85 18.16
CA ILE A 306 -12.83 1.59 16.74
C ILE A 306 -14.08 1.04 16.07
N ARG A 307 -14.60 1.79 15.09
CA ARG A 307 -15.77 1.43 14.27
C ARG A 307 -15.38 1.01 12.86
N VAL A 308 -14.26 1.53 12.35
CA VAL A 308 -13.79 1.31 10.98
C VAL A 308 -12.32 0.94 11.02
N MET A 309 -11.97 -0.17 10.40
CA MET A 309 -10.58 -0.49 10.05
C MET A 309 -10.45 -0.52 8.54
N PHE A 310 -9.44 0.14 7.99
CA PHE A 310 -9.20 0.15 6.55
C PHE A 310 -7.75 -0.19 6.23
N GLY A 311 -7.51 -0.97 5.19
CA GLY A 311 -6.17 -1.51 4.96
C GLY A 311 -6.12 -2.44 3.77
N ASN A 312 -5.10 -3.28 3.76
CA ASN A 312 -4.91 -4.27 2.70
C ASN A 312 -4.39 -5.61 3.22
N GLY A 313 -4.85 -6.70 2.59
CA GLY A 313 -4.28 -8.03 2.73
C GLY A 313 -4.77 -8.82 3.94
N LEU A 314 -5.95 -8.51 4.50
CA LEU A 314 -6.52 -9.33 5.57
C LEU A 314 -6.89 -10.71 5.01
N ARG A 315 -6.28 -11.76 5.55
CA ARG A 315 -6.51 -13.11 5.02
C ARG A 315 -7.96 -13.55 5.29
N PRO A 316 -8.69 -14.09 4.30
CA PRO A 316 -10.08 -14.52 4.49
C PRO A 316 -10.28 -15.46 5.68
N LYS A 317 -9.31 -16.36 5.92
CA LYS A 317 -9.35 -17.32 7.03
C LYS A 317 -9.43 -16.67 8.42
N ILE A 318 -8.88 -15.48 8.62
CA ILE A 318 -8.88 -14.80 9.92
C ILE A 318 -9.89 -13.65 9.99
N TRP A 319 -10.60 -13.35 8.90
CA TRP A 319 -11.45 -12.17 8.79
C TRP A 319 -12.56 -12.16 9.84
N HIS A 320 -13.37 -13.24 9.88
CA HIS A 320 -14.51 -13.33 10.78
C HIS A 320 -14.07 -13.40 12.24
N ASP A 321 -13.04 -14.19 12.54
CA ASP A 321 -12.49 -14.31 13.90
C ASP A 321 -11.99 -12.95 14.40
N PHE A 322 -11.24 -12.23 13.56
CA PHE A 322 -10.75 -10.89 13.88
C PHE A 322 -11.91 -9.91 14.12
N GLN A 323 -12.88 -9.88 13.20
CA GLN A 323 -14.01 -8.96 13.29
C GLN A 323 -14.87 -9.21 14.54
N GLN A 324 -15.12 -10.48 14.88
CA GLN A 324 -15.91 -10.86 16.05
C GLN A 324 -15.15 -10.63 17.36
N ARG A 325 -13.86 -10.99 17.42
CA ARG A 325 -13.05 -10.81 18.63
C ARG A 325 -12.96 -9.35 19.02
N PHE A 326 -12.68 -8.47 18.06
CA PHE A 326 -12.47 -7.05 18.31
C PHE A 326 -13.71 -6.18 18.07
N ASN A 327 -14.87 -6.79 17.78
CA ASN A 327 -16.15 -6.08 17.58
C ASN A 327 -16.07 -4.91 16.58
N ILE A 328 -15.39 -5.14 15.44
CA ILE A 328 -15.17 -4.11 14.42
C ILE A 328 -16.37 -4.08 13.46
N LYS A 329 -17.10 -2.96 13.44
CA LYS A 329 -18.33 -2.84 12.62
C LYS A 329 -18.05 -2.92 11.12
N LEU A 330 -16.97 -2.27 10.66
CA LEU A 330 -16.59 -2.25 9.26
C LEU A 330 -15.09 -2.48 9.12
N ILE A 331 -14.73 -3.54 8.41
CA ILE A 331 -13.37 -3.75 7.89
C ILE A 331 -13.45 -3.52 6.38
N ALA A 332 -12.64 -2.60 5.87
CA ALA A 332 -12.61 -2.21 4.48
C ALA A 332 -11.23 -2.50 3.88
N GLU A 333 -11.22 -3.05 2.66
CA GLU A 333 -9.99 -3.27 1.92
C GLU A 333 -9.87 -2.30 0.75
N PHE A 334 -8.64 -1.83 0.52
CA PHE A 334 -8.26 -1.15 -0.71
C PHE A 334 -7.01 -1.80 -1.27
N TYR A 335 -6.91 -1.81 -2.61
CA TYR A 335 -5.76 -2.36 -3.30
C TYR A 335 -5.12 -1.24 -4.12
N ALA A 336 -3.85 -0.98 -3.88
CA ALA A 336 -3.12 0.04 -4.62
C ALA A 336 -1.69 -0.43 -4.81
N SER A 337 -1.12 -0.12 -5.97
CA SER A 337 0.32 -0.27 -6.23
C SER A 337 0.95 1.11 -6.27
N THR A 338 2.09 1.32 -5.63
CA THR A 338 2.85 2.58 -5.66
C THR A 338 3.21 3.02 -7.08
N GLU A 339 3.27 2.10 -8.05
CA GLU A 339 3.56 2.40 -9.46
C GLU A 339 2.29 2.63 -10.31
N GLY A 340 1.11 2.25 -9.79
CA GLY A 340 -0.16 2.36 -10.50
C GLY A 340 -0.69 3.79 -10.58
N ASN A 341 -1.12 4.22 -11.78
CA ASN A 341 -1.80 5.51 -12.01
C ASN A 341 -3.27 5.52 -11.55
N SER A 342 -3.79 4.39 -11.08
CA SER A 342 -5.15 4.17 -10.61
C SER A 342 -5.13 3.66 -9.16
N ASN A 343 -5.86 4.33 -8.26
CA ASN A 343 -6.14 3.78 -6.94
C ASN A 343 -7.32 2.80 -7.11
N LEU A 344 -7.11 1.51 -6.81
CA LEU A 344 -8.15 0.49 -6.91
C LEU A 344 -8.86 0.40 -5.54
N MET A 345 -9.99 1.09 -5.41
CA MET A 345 -10.84 0.90 -4.24
C MET A 345 -11.83 -0.22 -4.53
N MET A 346 -11.64 -1.39 -3.92
CA MET A 346 -12.57 -2.50 -4.02
C MET A 346 -13.71 -2.33 -3.01
N PHE A 347 -14.95 -2.23 -3.50
CA PHE A 347 -16.14 -2.41 -2.69
C PHE A 347 -16.69 -3.81 -2.91
N GLY A 348 -16.34 -4.74 -2.00
CA GLY A 348 -16.79 -6.12 -2.02
C GLY A 348 -16.25 -6.93 -3.20
N ASN A 349 -15.72 -8.13 -2.93
CA ASN A 349 -15.62 -9.10 -4.01
C ASN A 349 -17.04 -9.41 -4.49
N GLY A 350 -17.28 -9.25 -5.79
CA GLY A 350 -18.54 -9.62 -6.41
C GLY A 350 -19.00 -10.99 -5.92
N LEU A 351 -20.31 -11.14 -5.69
CA LEU A 351 -20.89 -12.45 -5.42
C LEU A 351 -20.59 -13.33 -6.63
N ARG A 352 -20.24 -14.61 -6.42
CA ARG A 352 -20.19 -15.55 -7.54
C ARG A 352 -21.55 -15.46 -8.25
N PRO A 353 -21.63 -15.37 -9.59
CA PRO A 353 -22.89 -15.17 -10.30
C PRO A 353 -23.99 -16.14 -9.79
N LYS A 354 -23.60 -17.41 -9.61
CA LYS A 354 -24.43 -18.49 -9.07
C LYS A 354 -25.07 -18.27 -7.69
N ILE A 355 -24.55 -17.38 -6.84
CA ILE A 355 -25.09 -17.12 -5.50
C ILE A 355 -25.77 -15.74 -5.38
N TRP A 356 -25.77 -14.95 -6.44
CA TRP A 356 -26.23 -13.57 -6.41
C TRP A 356 -27.72 -13.47 -6.10
N HIS A 357 -28.53 -14.23 -6.85
CA HIS A 357 -29.98 -14.20 -6.70
C HIS A 357 -30.43 -14.72 -5.33
N ASP A 358 -29.86 -15.86 -4.90
CA ASP A 358 -30.14 -16.47 -3.61
C ASP A 358 -29.75 -15.53 -2.45
N PHE A 359 -28.64 -14.80 -2.58
CA PHE A 359 -28.20 -13.83 -1.58
C PHE A 359 -29.10 -12.59 -1.52
N GLN A 360 -29.54 -12.06 -2.67
CA GLN A 360 -30.50 -10.94 -2.72
C GLN A 360 -31.82 -11.30 -2.06
N GLN A 361 -32.39 -12.47 -2.40
CA GLN A 361 -33.66 -12.91 -1.86
C GLN A 361 -33.56 -13.22 -0.36
N ARG A 362 -32.55 -13.98 0.06
CA ARG A 362 -32.40 -14.43 1.45
C ARG A 362 -32.22 -13.26 2.43
N PHE A 363 -31.54 -12.20 2.01
CA PHE A 363 -31.20 -11.07 2.88
C PHE A 363 -31.96 -9.77 2.52
N ASN A 364 -32.93 -9.84 1.59
CA ASN A 364 -33.73 -8.70 1.14
C ASN A 364 -32.88 -7.50 0.68
N ILE A 365 -31.82 -7.77 -0.08
CA ILE A 365 -30.90 -6.75 -0.57
C ILE A 365 -31.41 -6.21 -1.90
N LYS A 366 -31.91 -4.96 -1.89
CA LYS A 366 -32.55 -4.31 -3.05
C LYS A 366 -31.61 -3.99 -4.22
N LEU A 367 -30.31 -3.85 -3.97
CA LEU A 367 -29.31 -3.53 -4.98
C LEU A 367 -27.97 -4.14 -4.58
N ILE A 368 -27.37 -4.89 -5.49
CA ILE A 368 -25.99 -5.38 -5.38
C ILE A 368 -25.21 -4.73 -6.51
N ALA A 369 -24.12 -4.06 -6.21
CA ALA A 369 -23.25 -3.42 -7.20
C ALA A 369 -21.86 -4.05 -7.12
N GLU A 370 -21.24 -4.27 -8.28
CA GLU A 370 -19.91 -4.87 -8.37
C GLU A 370 -18.88 -3.88 -8.88
N PHE A 371 -17.65 -4.03 -8.42
CA PHE A 371 -16.51 -3.21 -8.79
C PHE A 371 -15.42 -4.09 -9.42
N TYR A 372 -14.94 -3.71 -10.60
CA TYR A 372 -13.90 -4.43 -11.34
C TYR A 372 -12.71 -3.52 -11.60
N ALA A 373 -11.54 -4.00 -11.21
CA ALA A 373 -10.26 -3.29 -11.27
C ALA A 373 -9.17 -4.25 -11.75
N SER A 374 -8.24 -3.77 -12.57
CA SER A 374 -7.03 -4.51 -12.95
C SER A 374 -5.81 -3.89 -12.29
N THR A 375 -4.91 -4.73 -11.76
CA THR A 375 -3.61 -4.32 -11.19
C THR A 375 -2.71 -3.60 -12.19
N GLU A 376 -2.92 -3.85 -13.49
CA GLU A 376 -2.17 -3.25 -14.59
C GLU A 376 -3.02 -2.22 -15.39
N GLY A 377 -4.31 -2.09 -15.05
CA GLY A 377 -5.24 -1.21 -15.76
C GLY A 377 -5.30 0.19 -15.17
N ASN A 378 -5.41 1.20 -16.02
CA ASN A 378 -5.57 2.61 -15.63
C ASN A 378 -7.04 3.04 -15.45
N SER A 379 -7.98 2.10 -15.42
CA SER A 379 -9.43 2.33 -15.33
C SER A 379 -10.13 1.28 -14.46
N ASN A 380 -11.30 1.64 -13.91
CA ASN A 380 -12.14 0.79 -13.07
C ASN A 380 -13.56 0.75 -13.66
N LEU A 381 -14.22 -0.42 -13.59
CA LEU A 381 -15.61 -0.59 -14.00
C LEU A 381 -16.51 -0.81 -12.79
N ILE A 382 -17.70 -0.21 -12.81
CA ILE A 382 -18.70 -0.35 -11.74
C ILE A 382 -20.02 -0.77 -12.37
N ASN A 383 -20.56 -1.91 -11.93
CA ASN A 383 -21.92 -2.35 -12.25
C ASN A 383 -22.93 -1.56 -11.41
N PHE A 384 -23.20 -0.32 -11.82
CA PHE A 384 -24.15 0.57 -11.14
C PHE A 384 -25.61 0.10 -11.19
N PRO A 385 -26.11 -0.51 -12.29
CA PRO A 385 -27.49 -1.00 -12.36
C PRO A 385 -27.77 -2.23 -11.50
N GLY A 386 -26.73 -2.89 -10.99
CA GLY A 386 -26.84 -4.10 -10.16
C GLY A 386 -27.45 -5.30 -10.87
N ARG A 387 -27.21 -5.39 -12.18
CA ARG A 387 -27.65 -6.49 -13.02
C ARG A 387 -26.53 -7.52 -13.13
N GLU A 388 -26.81 -8.77 -12.80
CA GLU A 388 -25.87 -9.88 -12.95
C GLU A 388 -25.27 -9.91 -14.37
N GLY A 389 -23.94 -9.99 -14.47
CA GLY A 389 -23.23 -10.07 -15.75
C GLY A 389 -23.13 -8.75 -16.54
N ALA A 390 -23.55 -7.59 -16.00
CA ALA A 390 -23.54 -6.32 -16.73
C ALA A 390 -22.14 -5.68 -16.92
N VAL A 391 -21.07 -6.41 -16.63
CA VAL A 391 -19.69 -5.97 -16.83
C VAL A 391 -19.38 -6.01 -18.32
N GLY A 392 -19.01 -4.86 -18.89
CA GLY A 392 -18.77 -4.71 -20.33
C GLY A 392 -19.82 -3.87 -21.09
N PHE A 393 -20.88 -3.40 -20.42
CA PHE A 393 -21.88 -2.52 -21.03
C PHE A 393 -21.66 -1.04 -20.66
N TYR A 394 -21.37 -0.20 -21.64
CA TYR A 394 -21.22 1.25 -21.48
C TYR A 394 -22.47 1.98 -22.02
N PRO A 395 -23.31 2.59 -21.17
CA PRO A 395 -24.56 3.19 -21.64
C PRO A 395 -24.31 4.41 -22.54
N TYR A 396 -24.64 4.25 -23.82
CA TYR A 396 -24.42 5.21 -24.90
C TYR A 396 -25.13 6.57 -24.70
N TYR A 397 -26.29 6.59 -24.05
CA TYR A 397 -27.19 7.74 -24.04
C TYR A 397 -26.70 8.94 -23.18
N TYR A 398 -25.65 8.77 -22.36
CA TYR A 398 -25.12 9.81 -21.46
C TYR A 398 -23.79 10.44 -21.94
N LEU A 399 -23.42 10.21 -23.20
CA LEU A 399 -22.06 10.39 -23.75
C LEU A 399 -21.47 11.80 -23.70
N TRP A 400 -22.26 12.88 -23.70
CA TRP A 400 -21.68 14.24 -23.70
C TRP A 400 -21.19 14.69 -22.32
N PHE A 401 -22.01 14.54 -21.28
CA PHE A 401 -21.65 14.94 -19.91
C PHE A 401 -20.71 13.93 -19.24
N VAL A 402 -20.86 12.63 -19.52
CA VAL A 402 -20.01 11.59 -18.91
C VAL A 402 -18.58 11.61 -19.47
N ARG A 403 -18.37 11.98 -20.75
CA ARG A 403 -17.02 12.16 -21.31
C ARG A 403 -16.20 13.25 -20.61
N LEU A 404 -16.85 14.30 -20.10
CA LEU A 404 -16.18 15.35 -19.31
C LEU A 404 -15.68 14.83 -17.94
N LEU A 405 -16.36 13.82 -17.38
CA LEU A 405 -16.05 13.25 -16.06
C LEU A 405 -15.20 11.97 -16.14
N TYR A 406 -15.25 11.29 -17.28
CA TYR A 406 -14.58 10.01 -17.53
C TYR A 406 -14.20 9.87 -19.03
N PRO A 407 -13.02 10.36 -19.44
CA PRO A 407 -12.57 10.34 -20.84
C PRO A 407 -12.08 8.94 -21.24
N LEU A 408 -13.01 7.97 -21.31
CA LEU A 408 -12.78 6.66 -21.92
C LEU A 408 -13.12 6.71 -23.41
N THR A 409 -12.30 6.05 -24.22
CA THR A 409 -12.55 5.85 -25.66
C THR A 409 -12.35 4.39 -26.01
N LEU A 410 -13.32 3.80 -26.71
CA LEU A 410 -13.23 2.44 -27.24
C LEU A 410 -12.56 2.48 -28.62
N LEU A 411 -11.56 1.63 -28.83
CA LEU A 411 -10.78 1.54 -30.07
C LEU A 411 -11.12 0.27 -30.83
N LYS A 412 -11.10 0.34 -32.16
CA LYS A 412 -11.31 -0.80 -33.04
C LYS A 412 -10.02 -1.62 -33.12
N VAL A 413 -10.17 -2.93 -32.99
CA VAL A 413 -9.09 -3.91 -33.07
C VAL A 413 -9.40 -4.91 -34.18
N ASP A 414 -8.34 -5.49 -34.73
CA ASP A 414 -8.42 -6.61 -35.67
C ASP A 414 -8.65 -7.91 -34.90
N GLU A 415 -9.67 -8.68 -35.31
CA GLU A 415 -10.18 -9.82 -34.52
C GLU A 415 -9.26 -11.05 -34.57
N GLU A 416 -8.41 -11.19 -35.59
CA GLU A 416 -7.47 -12.31 -35.71
C GLU A 416 -6.11 -11.99 -35.09
N SER A 417 -5.57 -10.78 -35.30
CA SER A 417 -4.22 -10.41 -34.87
C SER A 417 -4.14 -9.78 -33.48
N GLY A 418 -5.24 -9.19 -33.01
CA GLY A 418 -5.25 -8.50 -31.73
C GLY A 418 -4.86 -7.01 -31.77
N GLU A 419 -4.38 -6.52 -32.91
CA GLU A 419 -3.79 -5.18 -33.02
C GLU A 419 -4.82 -4.06 -33.17
N VAL A 420 -4.50 -2.87 -32.64
CA VAL A 420 -5.34 -1.68 -32.76
C VAL A 420 -5.34 -1.17 -34.20
N ILE A 421 -6.51 -1.11 -34.82
CA ILE A 421 -6.66 -0.63 -36.20
C ILE A 421 -6.48 0.89 -36.23
N ARG A 422 -5.57 1.35 -37.09
CA ARG A 422 -5.25 2.77 -37.29
C ARG A 422 -5.72 3.26 -38.65
N GLN A 423 -6.11 4.53 -38.71
CA GLN A 423 -6.35 5.23 -39.96
C GLN A 423 -5.03 5.48 -40.68
N LYS A 424 -5.10 5.85 -41.97
CA LYS A 424 -3.92 6.21 -42.80
C LYS A 424 -3.07 7.35 -42.23
N ASN A 425 -3.60 8.15 -41.30
CA ASN A 425 -2.89 9.23 -40.60
C ASN A 425 -2.22 8.77 -39.28
N GLY A 426 -2.23 7.47 -38.97
CA GLY A 426 -1.61 6.90 -37.76
C GLY A 426 -2.49 6.94 -36.49
N LEU A 427 -3.64 7.61 -36.52
CA LEU A 427 -4.57 7.68 -35.39
C LEU A 427 -5.40 6.40 -35.27
N CYS A 428 -5.66 5.96 -34.03
CA CYS A 428 -6.51 4.78 -33.78
C CYS A 428 -7.97 5.06 -34.19
N ILE A 429 -8.63 4.05 -34.77
CA ILE A 429 -10.05 4.14 -35.13
C ILE A 429 -10.90 3.91 -33.88
N SER A 430 -11.82 4.82 -33.55
CA SER A 430 -12.79 4.61 -32.46
C SER A 430 -13.99 3.79 -32.94
N ILE A 431 -14.50 2.88 -32.11
CA ILE A 431 -15.72 2.11 -32.43
C ILE A 431 -16.96 3.00 -32.26
N SER A 432 -17.85 3.00 -33.26
CA SER A 432 -19.23 3.48 -33.11
C SER A 432 -20.19 2.33 -32.84
N ALA A 433 -20.70 2.29 -31.61
CA ALA A 433 -21.98 1.77 -31.13
C ALA A 433 -22.52 0.36 -31.52
N GLN A 434 -21.87 -0.49 -32.32
CA GLN A 434 -22.53 -1.75 -32.75
C GLN A 434 -21.76 -3.06 -32.59
N PHE A 435 -20.49 -3.07 -32.20
CA PHE A 435 -19.77 -4.33 -31.99
C PHE A 435 -18.90 -4.25 -30.72
N ILE A 436 -19.06 -5.24 -29.85
CA ILE A 436 -18.20 -5.48 -28.69
C ILE A 436 -17.36 -6.71 -29.06
N SER A 437 -16.05 -6.51 -29.27
CA SER A 437 -15.06 -7.59 -29.23
C SER A 437 -13.85 -7.16 -28.40
N LEU A 438 -13.28 -8.16 -27.73
CA LEU A 438 -12.29 -8.10 -26.66
C LEU A 438 -10.87 -8.05 -27.18
N LEU A 439 -9.92 -7.41 -26.49
CA LEU A 439 -8.48 -7.74 -26.58
C LEU A 439 -7.60 -7.10 -25.51
N ARG A 440 -6.38 -7.66 -25.38
CA ARG A 440 -5.36 -7.53 -24.33
C ARG A 440 -4.08 -6.93 -24.91
N ASP A 441 -3.79 -5.64 -24.67
CA ASP A 441 -2.41 -5.13 -24.78
C ASP A 441 -2.13 -3.71 -24.22
N LYS A 442 -0.84 -3.42 -23.99
CA LYS A 442 -0.27 -2.20 -23.37
C LYS A 442 -0.32 -0.97 -24.31
N LEU A 443 -0.57 0.21 -23.75
CA LEU A 443 -0.53 1.50 -24.47
C LEU A 443 0.49 2.47 -23.90
N ASP A 444 1.24 3.13 -24.79
CA ASP A 444 2.25 4.18 -24.51
C ASP A 444 1.67 5.60 -24.34
N SER A 445 0.36 5.73 -24.07
CA SER A 445 -0.29 7.04 -23.88
C SER A 445 -0.61 7.33 -22.42
N LYS A 446 -0.06 8.43 -21.88
CA LYS A 446 -0.33 8.93 -20.52
C LYS A 446 -1.73 9.55 -20.34
N SER A 447 -2.55 9.65 -21.39
CA SER A 447 -3.81 10.42 -21.38
C SER A 447 -5.08 9.63 -21.74
N CYS A 448 -4.97 8.36 -22.18
CA CYS A 448 -6.13 7.53 -22.54
C CYS A 448 -6.09 6.16 -21.83
N ALA A 449 -7.27 5.65 -21.46
CA ALA A 449 -7.43 4.36 -20.80
C ALA A 449 -8.05 3.30 -21.71
N LEU A 450 -7.49 2.08 -21.67
CA LEU A 450 -7.89 0.90 -22.43
C LEU A 450 -8.53 -0.13 -21.50
N ILE A 451 -9.61 -0.76 -21.94
CA ILE A 451 -10.28 -1.84 -21.21
C ILE A 451 -10.12 -3.13 -21.99
N ILE A 452 -9.46 -4.10 -21.37
CA ILE A 452 -9.19 -5.44 -21.88
C ILE A 452 -10.11 -6.41 -21.15
N LEU A 453 -10.92 -7.19 -21.86
CA LEU A 453 -11.88 -8.12 -21.24
C LEU A 453 -11.95 -9.49 -21.95
N SER A 454 -10.86 -10.14 -22.40
CA SER A 454 -11.02 -11.40 -23.17
C SER A 454 -11.82 -12.48 -22.40
N GLN A 455 -12.79 -13.08 -23.09
CA GLN A 455 -13.57 -14.22 -22.60
C GLN A 455 -12.63 -15.41 -22.32
N GLU A 456 -11.58 -15.52 -23.14
CA GLU A 456 -10.42 -16.40 -22.93
C GLU A 456 -9.64 -16.06 -21.64
N LEU A 457 -9.50 -14.79 -21.24
CA LEU A 457 -8.83 -14.45 -19.97
C LEU A 457 -9.64 -14.91 -18.76
N LEU A 458 -10.98 -14.94 -18.86
CA LEU A 458 -11.83 -15.51 -17.82
C LEU A 458 -11.70 -17.04 -17.78
N GLU A 459 -11.56 -17.69 -18.92
CA GLU A 459 -11.28 -19.14 -19.01
C GLU A 459 -9.87 -19.49 -18.54
N CYS A 460 -8.83 -18.78 -18.97
CA CYS A 460 -7.46 -18.92 -18.49
C CYS A 460 -7.37 -18.59 -16.99
N LYS A 461 -8.09 -17.57 -16.49
CA LYS A 461 -8.17 -17.31 -15.04
C LYS A 461 -8.88 -18.45 -14.31
N ALA A 462 -9.96 -18.98 -14.85
CA ALA A 462 -10.66 -20.12 -14.26
C ALA A 462 -9.77 -21.38 -14.26
N GLN A 463 -9.05 -21.65 -15.35
CA GLN A 463 -8.09 -22.75 -15.49
C GLN A 463 -6.89 -22.56 -14.54
N ARG A 464 -6.29 -21.37 -14.51
CA ARG A 464 -5.21 -21.02 -13.58
C ARG A 464 -5.66 -21.13 -12.12
N ASP A 465 -6.85 -20.65 -11.79
CA ASP A 465 -7.39 -20.73 -10.43
C ASP A 465 -7.76 -22.19 -10.07
N GLN A 466 -8.18 -23.00 -11.05
CA GLN A 466 -8.34 -24.46 -10.92
C GLN A 466 -7.00 -25.17 -10.72
N PHE A 467 -5.94 -24.81 -11.46
CA PHE A 467 -4.59 -25.34 -11.29
C PHE A 467 -3.97 -24.92 -9.97
N LYS A 468 -4.23 -23.69 -9.49
CA LYS A 468 -3.86 -23.26 -8.13
C LYS A 468 -4.57 -24.08 -7.06
N LEU A 469 -5.86 -24.35 -7.22
CA LEU A 469 -6.62 -25.21 -6.31
C LEU A 469 -6.09 -26.65 -6.32
N MET A 470 -5.76 -27.20 -7.49
CA MET A 470 -5.11 -28.51 -7.62
C MET A 470 -3.73 -28.52 -6.96
N GLY A 471 -2.96 -27.43 -7.07
CA GLY A 471 -1.69 -27.22 -6.39
C GLY A 471 -1.81 -27.09 -4.87
N GLU A 472 -2.91 -26.54 -4.35
CA GLU A 472 -3.22 -26.54 -2.92
C GLU A 472 -3.59 -27.93 -2.42
N GLN A 473 -4.42 -28.68 -3.17
CA GLN A 473 -4.75 -30.08 -2.87
C GLN A 473 -3.51 -30.99 -2.91
N LEU A 474 -2.58 -30.73 -3.82
CA LEU A 474 -1.28 -31.40 -3.87
C LEU A 474 -0.41 -31.08 -2.66
N ARG A 475 -0.38 -29.83 -2.22
CA ARG A 475 0.32 -29.44 -0.99
C ARG A 475 -0.28 -30.08 0.24
N GLU A 476 -1.60 -30.25 0.31
CA GLU A 476 -2.25 -31.01 1.38
C GLU A 476 -1.88 -32.49 1.33
N ARG A 477 -1.92 -33.13 0.15
CA ARG A 477 -1.51 -34.55 -0.04
C ARG A 477 -0.03 -34.75 0.34
N TYR A 478 0.85 -33.85 -0.08
CA TYR A 478 2.26 -33.84 0.32
C TYR A 478 2.41 -33.63 1.83
N GLY A 479 1.63 -32.72 2.43
CA GLY A 479 1.61 -32.49 3.88
C GLY A 479 1.10 -33.70 4.68
N VAL A 480 0.24 -34.54 4.11
CA VAL A 480 -0.17 -35.83 4.72
C VAL A 480 0.97 -36.83 4.66
N ILE A 481 1.69 -36.94 3.53
CA ILE A 481 2.87 -37.81 3.40
C ILE A 481 3.98 -37.36 4.34
N LYS A 482 4.26 -36.05 4.40
CA LYS A 482 5.26 -35.47 5.30
C LYS A 482 4.93 -35.76 6.77
N ARG A 483 3.68 -35.58 7.19
CA ARG A 483 3.23 -35.94 8.56
C ARG A 483 3.32 -37.43 8.86
N LYS A 484 3.06 -38.29 7.87
CA LYS A 484 3.30 -39.75 7.99
C LYS A 484 4.80 -40.06 8.16
N MET A 485 5.69 -39.35 7.47
CA MET A 485 7.14 -39.50 7.64
C MET A 485 7.65 -38.94 8.98
N GLU A 486 7.12 -37.81 9.43
CA GLU A 486 7.48 -37.21 10.72
C GLU A 486 6.96 -38.03 11.92
N GLY A 487 5.80 -38.69 11.75
CA GLY A 487 5.24 -39.65 12.72
C GLY A 487 6.02 -40.98 12.83
N LEU A 488 6.93 -41.25 11.89
CA LEU A 488 7.87 -42.39 11.91
C LEU A 488 9.21 -42.03 12.57
N GLY A 489 9.24 -41.04 13.47
CA GLY A 489 10.45 -40.66 14.23
C GLY A 489 11.12 -41.85 14.95
N PRO A 490 12.20 -41.63 15.70
CA PRO A 490 13.60 -42.02 15.41
C PRO A 490 13.87 -43.46 14.90
N THR A 491 12.93 -44.14 14.24
CA THR A 491 13.13 -45.50 13.69
C THR A 491 13.97 -45.51 12.41
N LEU A 492 14.20 -44.35 11.78
CA LEU A 492 15.13 -44.23 10.64
C LEU A 492 16.60 -44.14 11.06
N SER A 493 16.90 -43.72 12.30
CA SER A 493 18.27 -43.73 12.83
C SER A 493 18.68 -45.13 13.32
N ALA A 494 17.71 -45.99 13.66
CA ALA A 494 17.94 -47.35 14.13
C ALA A 494 18.22 -48.38 13.00
N VAL A 495 18.10 -47.99 11.73
CA VAL A 495 18.39 -48.88 10.58
C VAL A 495 19.87 -48.82 10.18
N TYR A 496 20.63 -47.84 10.67
CA TYR A 496 22.05 -47.65 10.30
C TYR A 496 23.05 -47.92 11.43
N ASP A 497 22.61 -48.16 12.67
CA ASP A 497 23.51 -48.44 13.79
C ASP A 497 23.19 -49.77 14.49
N TYR A 498 24.21 -50.63 14.47
CA TYR A 498 24.54 -51.75 15.36
C TYR A 498 24.02 -53.18 15.16
N GLU A 499 25.02 -54.06 15.12
CA GLU A 499 25.05 -55.51 15.33
C GLU A 499 24.56 -55.92 16.74
N TYR A 500 24.19 -57.21 16.87
CA TYR A 500 23.91 -58.01 18.08
C TYR A 500 22.49 -58.02 18.71
N ASP A 501 21.82 -59.14 18.41
CA ASP A 501 21.05 -60.06 19.28
C ASP A 501 19.70 -59.71 19.97
N MET A 502 18.78 -60.69 19.82
CA MET A 502 17.53 -61.00 20.55
C MET A 502 16.23 -60.23 20.22
N PRO A 503 15.03 -60.79 20.52
CA PRO A 503 14.47 -62.06 20.07
C PRO A 503 13.10 -61.91 19.37
N ARG A 504 12.74 -62.90 18.55
CA ARG A 504 11.44 -63.03 17.86
C ARG A 504 10.26 -62.99 18.85
N SER A 505 9.41 -61.96 18.80
CA SER A 505 7.96 -62.12 19.03
C SER A 505 7.19 -60.87 18.60
N SER A 506 5.94 -61.07 18.17
CA SER A 506 4.96 -60.09 17.67
C SER A 506 5.11 -59.62 16.21
N GLN A 507 4.93 -60.55 15.27
CA GLN A 507 4.28 -60.20 14.01
C GLN A 507 2.79 -59.95 14.28
N SER A 508 2.39 -58.67 14.29
CA SER A 508 1.03 -58.27 13.95
C SER A 508 1.13 -57.19 12.88
N ALA A 509 0.41 -57.39 11.79
CA ALA A 509 0.71 -56.88 10.46
C ALA A 509 0.53 -55.36 10.31
N GLY A 510 1.64 -54.65 10.26
CA GLY A 510 1.80 -53.45 9.43
C GLY A 510 2.69 -53.82 8.24
N GLU A 511 2.48 -53.19 7.07
CA GLU A 511 3.34 -53.37 5.89
C GLU A 511 4.83 -53.34 6.30
N PRO A 512 5.70 -54.24 5.78
CA PRO A 512 7.12 -54.20 6.09
C PRO A 512 7.63 -52.78 5.83
N LEU A 513 8.36 -52.19 6.78
CA LEU A 513 8.80 -50.78 6.68
C LEU A 513 9.45 -50.46 5.32
N ALA A 514 10.17 -51.43 4.74
CA ALA A 514 10.74 -51.36 3.40
C ALA A 514 9.68 -51.25 2.28
N GLN A 515 8.58 -52.00 2.37
CA GLN A 515 7.44 -51.94 1.44
C GLN A 515 6.73 -50.57 1.54
N LEU A 516 6.47 -50.11 2.76
CA LEU A 516 5.85 -48.80 3.00
C LEU A 516 6.74 -47.64 2.49
N LEU A 517 8.05 -47.72 2.72
CA LEU A 517 9.02 -46.75 2.20
C LEU A 517 9.09 -46.77 0.67
N MET A 518 9.03 -47.94 0.03
CA MET A 518 8.94 -48.05 -1.42
C MET A 518 7.66 -47.39 -1.94
N THR A 519 6.50 -47.69 -1.35
CA THR A 519 5.21 -47.11 -1.74
C THR A 519 5.20 -45.59 -1.55
N LEU A 520 5.72 -45.07 -0.44
CA LEU A 520 5.82 -43.62 -0.21
C LEU A 520 6.79 -42.94 -1.19
N LYS A 521 7.90 -43.61 -1.55
CA LYS A 521 8.86 -43.11 -2.54
C LYS A 521 8.27 -43.06 -3.94
N GLU A 522 7.46 -44.05 -4.31
CA GLU A 522 6.72 -44.04 -5.58
C GLU A 522 5.62 -42.97 -5.61
N GLN A 523 4.86 -42.81 -4.52
CA GLN A 523 3.88 -41.73 -4.38
C GLN A 523 4.53 -40.34 -4.46
N ASN A 524 5.70 -40.16 -3.85
CA ASN A 524 6.43 -38.89 -3.93
C ASN A 524 6.96 -38.62 -5.35
N LYS A 525 7.47 -39.65 -6.06
CA LYS A 525 7.84 -39.53 -7.49
C LYS A 525 6.63 -39.16 -8.35
N HIS A 526 5.46 -39.74 -8.08
CA HIS A 526 4.22 -39.40 -8.79
C HIS A 526 3.79 -37.95 -8.53
N LEU A 527 3.88 -37.49 -7.28
CA LEU A 527 3.58 -36.11 -6.90
C LEU A 527 4.54 -35.10 -7.56
N ILE A 528 5.83 -35.42 -7.66
CA ILE A 528 6.81 -34.57 -8.35
C ILE A 528 6.44 -34.44 -9.84
N ARG A 529 6.07 -35.54 -10.50
CA ARG A 529 5.59 -35.50 -11.88
C ARG A 529 4.30 -34.69 -12.05
N GLU A 530 3.33 -34.84 -11.13
CA GLU A 530 2.10 -34.02 -11.12
C GLU A 530 2.41 -32.53 -10.89
N ILE A 531 3.41 -32.21 -10.05
CA ILE A 531 3.85 -30.83 -9.80
C ILE A 531 4.52 -30.24 -11.05
N ASP A 532 5.38 -31.01 -11.73
CA ASP A 532 6.06 -30.56 -12.94
C ASP A 532 5.08 -30.37 -14.10
N ASP A 533 4.11 -31.28 -14.26
CA ASP A 533 3.01 -31.16 -15.23
C ASP A 533 2.11 -29.95 -14.93
N LEU A 534 1.78 -29.70 -13.65
CA LEU A 534 1.03 -28.49 -13.27
C LEU A 534 1.84 -27.21 -13.41
N ARG A 535 3.16 -27.24 -13.23
CA ARG A 535 4.03 -26.09 -13.49
C ARG A 535 4.04 -25.74 -14.96
N MET A 536 4.20 -26.73 -15.85
CA MET A 536 4.09 -26.53 -17.29
C MET A 536 2.71 -25.97 -17.67
N LYS A 537 1.63 -26.57 -17.18
CA LYS A 537 0.25 -26.10 -17.45
C LYS A 537 -0.04 -24.70 -16.89
N LEU A 538 0.68 -24.27 -15.85
CA LEU A 538 0.56 -22.93 -15.26
C LEU A 538 1.49 -21.90 -15.91
N GLU A 539 2.55 -22.35 -16.58
CA GLU A 539 3.41 -21.51 -17.43
C GLU A 539 2.75 -21.29 -18.81
N ASP A 540 2.07 -22.31 -19.34
CA ASP A 540 1.31 -22.24 -20.59
C ASP A 540 0.02 -21.40 -20.47
N ALA A 541 -0.56 -21.28 -19.27
CA ALA A 541 -1.82 -20.56 -18.99
C ALA A 541 -1.62 -19.19 -18.32
#